data_AF-A0A0R3U4Y7-F1
#
_entry.id   AF-A0A0R3U4Y7-F1
#
_cell.length_a   1.000
_cell.length_b   1.000
_cell.length_c   1.000
_cell.angle_alpha   90.00
_cell.angle_beta   90.00
_cell.angle_gamma   90.00
#
_symmetry.space_group_name_H-M   'P 1'
#
loop_
_entity.id
_entity.type
_entity.pdbx_description
1 polymer ?
#
loop_
_entity_poly.entity_id
_entity_poly.type
_entity_poly.pdbx_seq_one_letter_code
_entity_poly.pdbx_strand_id
1 'polypeptide(L)'
;MDIYTRVETDTFKPRGCGKLVTKSYQQVNFGGEREVKLVRRFCASSGMKENEQKCQLTMSQGRWTEMCVCGGNACNHADNPTLTVPLLLVLLVSLRGCLEALF
;
A
#
# COMPACT_ATOMS: atom_id res chain seq x y z
N MET A 1 6.24 -13.85 16.11
CA MET A 1 6.70 -13.34 14.80
C MET A 1 7.37 -12.03 15.12
N ASP A 2 8.67 -12.14 15.39
CA ASP A 2 9.36 -11.16 16.23
C ASP A 2 10.06 -10.16 15.32
N ILE A 3 9.67 -8.89 15.44
CA ILE A 3 10.27 -7.79 14.70
C ILE A 3 11.56 -7.42 15.45
N TYR A 4 12.68 -7.98 15.00
CA TYR A 4 14.00 -7.60 15.51
C TYR A 4 14.47 -6.32 14.80
N THR A 5 14.69 -5.24 15.53
CA THR A 5 15.58 -4.14 15.10
C THR A 5 17.02 -4.65 15.17
N ARG A 6 17.50 -5.25 14.08
CA ARG A 6 18.85 -5.83 14.00
C ARG A 6 19.85 -4.72 13.64
N VAL A 7 20.88 -4.55 14.47
CA VAL A 7 22.04 -3.69 14.23
C VAL A 7 22.71 -4.09 12.91
N GLU A 8 22.99 -3.13 12.03
CA GLU A 8 23.68 -3.38 10.77
C GLU A 8 25.07 -3.94 11.06
N THR A 9 25.29 -5.20 10.68
CA THR A 9 26.62 -5.83 10.62
C THR A 9 26.99 -6.00 9.15
N ASP A 10 28.28 -5.93 8.80
CA ASP A 10 28.78 -6.06 7.41
C ASP A 10 28.31 -7.33 6.66
N THR A 11 27.80 -8.31 7.41
CA THR A 11 27.22 -9.57 6.93
C THR A 11 25.74 -9.49 6.50
N PHE A 12 25.03 -8.39 6.76
CA PHE A 12 23.61 -8.23 6.42
C PHE A 12 23.39 -7.11 5.41
N LYS A 13 23.63 -7.39 4.12
CA LYS A 13 23.14 -6.52 3.05
C LYS A 13 21.68 -6.88 2.75
N PRO A 14 20.72 -5.95 2.90
CA PRO A 14 19.33 -6.22 2.52
C PRO A 14 19.28 -6.54 1.03
N ARG A 15 18.60 -7.64 0.68
CA ARG A 15 18.54 -8.17 -0.69
C ARG A 15 17.23 -7.86 -1.40
N GLY A 16 16.26 -7.28 -0.70
CA GLY A 16 14.97 -6.91 -1.29
C GLY A 16 14.17 -5.95 -0.42
N CYS A 17 13.02 -5.52 -0.95
CA CYS A 17 12.09 -4.63 -0.27
C CYS A 17 10.81 -5.39 0.11
N GLY A 18 10.25 -5.09 1.27
CA GLY A 18 9.02 -5.69 1.77
C GLY A 18 7.95 -4.66 2.14
N LYS A 19 6.68 -5.07 1.99
CA LYS A 19 5.48 -4.35 2.42
C LYS A 19 4.61 -5.28 3.26
N LEU A 20 4.12 -4.79 4.39
CA LEU A 20 3.13 -5.47 5.21
C LEU A 20 1.90 -4.58 5.33
N VAL A 21 0.77 -5.07 4.83
CA VAL A 21 -0.52 -4.35 4.82
C VAL A 21 -1.48 -5.09 5.74
N THR A 22 -1.82 -4.48 6.86
CA THR A 22 -2.82 -5.01 7.79
C THR A 22 -4.12 -4.23 7.65
N LYS A 23 -5.21 -4.93 7.38
CA LYS A 23 -6.59 -4.40 7.39
C LYS A 23 -7.31 -4.87 8.64
N SER A 24 -7.93 -3.93 9.34
CA SER A 24 -8.75 -4.21 10.52
C SER A 24 -9.95 -3.27 10.56
N TYR A 25 -11.09 -3.77 11.02
CA TYR A 25 -12.25 -2.93 11.32
C TYR A 25 -12.16 -2.45 12.76
N GLN A 26 -12.17 -1.13 12.97
CA GLN A 26 -12.32 -0.53 14.29
C GLN A 26 -13.75 -0.04 14.45
N GLN A 27 -14.36 -0.39 15.57
CA GLN A 27 -15.61 0.20 16.03
C GLN A 27 -15.35 1.68 16.33
N VAL A 28 -16.12 2.55 15.68
CA VAL A 28 -16.20 3.98 16.02
C VAL A 28 -17.51 4.20 16.78
N ASN A 29 -17.51 5.16 17.71
CA ASN A 29 -18.68 5.48 18.53
C ASN A 29 -19.94 5.63 17.65
N PHE A 30 -21.10 5.19 18.17
CA PHE A 30 -22.39 5.11 17.46
C PHE A 30 -22.56 3.96 16.45
N GLY A 31 -21.91 2.82 16.66
CA GLY A 31 -22.18 1.58 15.91
C GLY A 31 -21.68 1.60 14.46
N GLY A 32 -20.83 2.56 14.11
CA GLY A 32 -20.13 2.57 12.83
C GLY A 32 -18.89 1.69 12.89
N GLU A 33 -18.56 1.04 11.78
CA GLU A 33 -17.27 0.39 11.59
C GLU A 33 -16.41 1.21 10.64
N ARG A 34 -15.14 1.42 10.99
CA ARG A 34 -14.15 2.07 10.14
C ARG A 34 -13.09 1.05 9.75
N GLU A 35 -12.87 0.87 8.45
CA GLU A 35 -11.70 0.14 7.96
C GLU A 35 -10.43 0.96 8.24
N VAL A 36 -9.48 0.34 8.93
CA VAL A 36 -8.15 0.87 9.21
C VAL A 36 -7.13 0.01 8.46
N LYS A 37 -6.40 0.65 7.53
CA LYS A 37 -5.31 0.05 6.75
C LYS A 37 -3.97 0.54 7.31
N LEU A 38 -3.19 -0.35 7.90
CA LEU A 38 -1.84 -0.09 8.38
C LEU A 38 -0.83 -0.63 7.36
N VAL A 39 0.04 0.24 6.83
CA VAL A 39 1.09 -0.14 5.88
C VAL A 39 2.45 0.03 6.54
N ARG A 40 3.21 -1.05 6.65
CA ARG A 40 4.60 -1.06 7.14
C ARG A 40 5.54 -1.47 6.02
N ARG A 41 6.64 -0.73 5.88
CA ARG A 41 7.70 -1.01 4.90
C ARG A 41 8.94 -1.50 5.64
N PHE A 42 9.65 -2.46 5.07
CA PHE A 42 10.87 -3.00 5.66
C PHE A 42 11.85 -3.46 4.58
N CYS A 43 13.13 -3.49 4.93
CA CYS A 43 14.16 -4.13 4.13
C CYS A 43 14.15 -5.64 4.41
N ALA A 44 14.11 -6.46 3.37
CA ALA A 44 14.09 -7.91 3.48
C ALA A 44 15.50 -8.49 3.34
N SER A 45 15.81 -9.50 4.16
CA SER A 45 17.05 -10.27 4.10
C SER A 45 17.17 -11.14 2.84
N SER A 46 16.01 -11.54 2.31
CA SER A 46 15.84 -12.25 1.04
C SER A 46 15.43 -11.29 -0.07
N GLY A 47 16.09 -11.40 -1.23
CA GLY A 47 15.69 -10.71 -2.45
C GLY A 47 14.82 -11.58 -3.32
N MET A 48 13.90 -10.95 -4.05
CA MET A 48 13.30 -11.54 -5.25
C MET A 48 14.06 -11.04 -6.48
N LYS A 49 13.90 -11.66 -7.65
CA LYS A 49 14.38 -11.03 -8.89
C LYS A 49 13.62 -9.73 -9.15
N GLU A 50 14.18 -8.86 -10.00
CA GLU A 50 13.69 -7.49 -10.24
C GLU A 50 12.17 -7.43 -10.53
N ASN A 51 11.64 -8.39 -11.30
CA ASN A 51 10.23 -8.47 -11.70
C ASN A 51 9.42 -9.48 -10.88
N GLU A 52 9.99 -10.08 -9.84
CA GLU A 52 9.34 -11.08 -9.02
C GLU A 52 8.79 -10.45 -7.73
N GLN A 53 7.54 -10.80 -7.41
CA GLN A 53 6.88 -10.44 -6.16
C GLN A 53 6.26 -11.71 -5.56
N LYS A 54 6.47 -11.90 -4.26
CA LYS A 54 5.80 -12.96 -3.50
C LYS A 54 4.98 -12.33 -2.39
N CYS A 55 3.68 -12.61 -2.38
CA CYS A 55 2.77 -12.18 -1.33
C CYS A 55 2.22 -13.38 -0.56
N GLN A 56 2.04 -13.20 0.73
CA GLN A 56 1.38 -14.15 1.62
C GLN A 56 0.30 -13.42 2.39
N LEU A 57 -0.93 -13.93 2.30
CA LEU A 57 -2.06 -13.45 3.08
C LEU A 57 -2.19 -14.32 4.33
N THR A 58 -2.29 -13.68 5.48
CA THR A 58 -2.54 -14.33 6.77
C THR A 58 -3.71 -13.66 7.47
N MET A 59 -4.55 -14.48 8.10
CA MET A 59 -5.63 -14.01 8.96
C MET A 59 -5.25 -14.29 10.41
N SER A 60 -5.28 -13.27 11.26
CA SER A 60 -5.06 -13.42 12.69
C SER A 60 -5.98 -12.49 13.47
N GLN A 61 -6.73 -13.03 14.45
CA GLN A 61 -7.61 -12.27 15.34
C GLN A 61 -8.58 -11.33 14.57
N GLY A 62 -9.15 -11.80 13.46
CA GLY A 62 -10.08 -11.01 12.63
C GLY A 62 -9.41 -9.89 11.80
N ARG A 63 -8.08 -9.85 11.76
CA ARG A 63 -7.31 -8.92 10.93
C ARG A 63 -6.68 -9.66 9.77
N TRP A 64 -6.83 -9.11 8.58
CA TRP A 64 -6.17 -9.58 7.38
C TRP A 64 -4.82 -8.89 7.26
N THR A 65 -3.74 -9.66 7.12
CA THR A 65 -2.40 -9.12 6.89
C THR A 65 -1.83 -9.73 5.62
N GLU A 66 -1.50 -8.88 4.66
CA GLU A 66 -0.78 -9.25 3.46
C GLU A 66 0.69 -8.83 3.61
N MET A 67 1.60 -9.79 3.47
CA MET A 67 3.04 -9.56 3.45
C MET A 67 3.56 -9.82 2.04
N CYS A 68 4.13 -8.81 1.41
CA CYS A 68 4.76 -8.92 0.09
C CYS A 68 6.26 -8.62 0.18
N VAL A 69 7.07 -9.38 -0.56
CA VAL A 69 8.49 -9.12 -0.79
C VAL A 69 8.71 -9.03 -2.30
N CYS A 70 9.46 -8.03 -2.74
CA CYS A 70 9.71 -7.73 -4.15
C CYS A 70 11.18 -7.34 -4.37
N GLY A 71 11.67 -7.56 -5.60
CA GLY A 71 13.09 -7.42 -5.95
C GLY A 71 13.47 -6.08 -6.58
N GLY A 72 12.52 -5.41 -7.24
CA GLY A 72 12.76 -4.11 -7.86
C GLY A 72 13.00 -2.98 -6.85
N ASN A 73 13.63 -1.89 -7.32
CA ASN A 73 13.84 -0.70 -6.49
C ASN A 73 12.50 -0.08 -6.05
N ALA A 74 12.35 0.21 -4.76
CA ALA A 74 11.19 0.88 -4.16
C ALA A 74 9.81 0.25 -4.49
N CYS A 75 9.78 -1.04 -4.83
CA CYS A 75 8.56 -1.78 -5.19
C CYS A 75 7.54 -1.93 -4.04
N ASN A 76 7.93 -1.59 -2.80
CA ASN A 76 7.07 -1.59 -1.62
C ASN A 76 6.32 -0.26 -1.42
N HIS A 77 6.11 0.51 -2.49
CA HIS A 77 5.35 1.75 -2.44
C HIS A 77 3.96 1.51 -1.81
N ALA A 78 3.47 2.49 -1.06
CA ALA A 78 2.09 2.43 -0.59
C ALA A 78 1.22 2.56 -1.82
N ASP A 79 0.16 1.75 -1.93
CA ASP A 79 -0.81 1.98 -3.00
C ASP A 79 -1.31 3.42 -2.80
N ASN A 80 -0.95 4.31 -3.72
CA ASN A 80 -1.54 5.64 -3.71
C ASN A 80 -3.04 5.42 -3.79
N PRO A 81 -3.86 6.06 -2.94
CA PRO A 81 -5.27 6.12 -3.23
C PRO A 81 -5.35 6.71 -4.64
N THR A 82 -5.87 5.95 -5.58
CA THR A 82 -6.06 6.35 -6.98
C THR A 82 -7.06 7.50 -7.00
N LEU A 83 -6.61 8.69 -6.62
CA LEU A 83 -7.19 9.97 -6.98
C LEU A 83 -6.77 10.17 -8.43
N THR A 84 -7.68 9.92 -9.38
CA THR A 84 -7.78 10.64 -10.67
C THR A 84 -8.65 9.87 -11.65
N VAL A 85 -9.96 9.90 -11.45
CA VAL A 85 -10.91 9.79 -12.58
C VAL A 85 -12.05 10.82 -12.45
N PRO A 86 -12.65 11.10 -11.27
CA PRO A 86 -13.83 11.97 -11.24
C PRO A 86 -13.46 13.45 -11.44
N LEU A 87 -12.29 13.92 -11.00
CA LEU A 87 -11.90 15.33 -11.15
C LEU A 87 -11.64 15.73 -12.62
N LEU A 88 -11.08 14.81 -13.41
CA LEU A 88 -10.79 15.02 -14.84
C LEU A 88 -12.09 15.09 -15.65
N LEU A 89 -13.09 14.26 -15.31
CA LEU A 89 -14.42 14.32 -15.91
C LEU A 89 -15.16 15.62 -15.56
N VAL A 90 -15.08 16.09 -14.31
CA VAL A 90 -15.72 17.35 -13.89
C VAL A 90 -15.12 18.56 -14.62
N LEU A 91 -13.80 18.61 -14.81
CA LEU A 91 -13.11 19.65 -15.58
C LEU A 91 -13.52 19.64 -17.07
N LEU A 92 -13.62 18.45 -17.69
CA LEU A 92 -14.02 18.33 -19.09
C LEU A 92 -15.50 18.71 -19.32
N VAL A 93 -16.39 18.39 -18.38
CA VAL A 93 -17.82 18.78 -18.46
C VAL A 93 -17.99 20.29 -18.27
N SER A 94 -17.24 20.91 -17.36
CA SER A 94 -17.31 22.37 -17.14
C SER A 94 -16.68 23.18 -18.27
N LEU A 95 -15.64 22.66 -18.94
CA LEU A 95 -15.09 23.24 -20.16
C LEU A 95 -16.05 23.16 -21.36
N ARG A 96 -16.77 22.05 -21.53
CA ARG A 96 -17.83 21.94 -22.57
C ARG A 96 -18.99 22.90 -22.32
N GLY A 97 -19.45 23.00 -21.07
CA GLY A 97 -20.54 23.92 -20.71
C GLY A 97 -20.19 25.41 -20.91
N CYS A 98 -18.91 25.79 -20.72
CA CYS A 98 -18.47 27.16 -21.01
C CYS A 98 -18.39 27.44 -22.52
N LEU A 99 -18.03 26.46 -23.35
CA LEU A 99 -17.89 26.66 -24.79
C LEU A 99 -19.25 26.82 -25.49
N GLU A 100 -20.28 26.11 -25.02
CA GLU A 100 -21.65 26.23 -25.56
C GLU A 100 -22.37 27.53 -25.15
N ALA A 101 -21.91 28.21 -24.08
CA ALA A 101 -22.47 29.49 -23.64
C ALA A 101 -21.88 30.72 -24.36
N LEU A 102 -20.93 30.50 -25.29
CA LEU A 102 -20.18 31.54 -26.01
C LEU A 102 -20.53 31.64 -27.50
N PHE A 103 -21.52 30.87 -27.98
CA PHE A 103 -22.09 30.94 -29.33
C PHE A 103 -23.59 31.24 -29.31
#